data_AF-A0A3M0YUJ4-F1
#
_entry.id   AF-A0A3M0YUJ4-F1
#
_cell.length_a   1.000
_cell.length_b   1.000
_cell.length_c   1.000
_cell.angle_alpha   90.00
_cell.angle_beta   90.00
_cell.angle_gamma   90.00
#
_symmetry.space_group_name_H-M   'P 1'
#
loop_
_entity.id
_entity.type
_entity.pdbx_description
1 polymer ?
#
loop_
_entity_poly.entity_id
_entity_poly.type
_entity_poly.pdbx_seq_one_letter_code
_entity_poly.pdbx_strand_id
1 'polypeptide(L)' 'MQAFQRDLARFEKLNAQVLGISGDDLATHQKFSDKYGIRYPLVDDASGEIRRLYGGGRVTYIV' A
#
# COMPACT_ATOMS: atom_id res chain seq x y z
N MET A 1 -4.90 -10.68 -4.59
CA MET A 1 -4.02 -9.57 -5.01
C MET A 1 -2.60 -9.87 -4.54
N GLN A 2 -1.78 -10.51 -5.38
CA GLN A 2 -0.35 -10.78 -5.08
C GLN A 2 0.60 -10.11 -6.10
N ALA A 3 0.06 -9.32 -7.05
CA ALA A 3 0.82 -8.79 -8.17
C ALA A 3 2.00 -7.91 -7.72
N PHE A 4 1.79 -7.00 -6.77
CA PHE A 4 2.85 -6.10 -6.29
C PHE A 4 3.95 -6.81 -5.54
N GLN A 5 3.61 -7.83 -4.75
CA GLN A 5 4.57 -8.59 -3.96
C GLN A 5 5.60 -9.29 -4.84
N ARG A 6 5.11 -9.88 -5.93
CA ARG A 6 5.95 -10.61 -6.89
C ARG A 6 6.90 -9.66 -7.61
N ASP A 7 6.42 -8.45 -7.89
CA ASP A 7 7.11 -7.51 -8.76
C ASP A 7 7.91 -6.45 -7.96
N LEU A 8 8.05 -6.58 -6.63
CA LEU A 8 8.81 -5.66 -5.76
C LEU A 8 10.22 -5.37 -6.28
N ALA A 9 10.98 -6.43 -6.61
CA ALA A 9 12.34 -6.29 -7.15
C ALA A 9 12.39 -5.51 -8.48
N ARG A 10 11.29 -5.49 -9.24
CA ARG A 10 11.21 -4.68 -10.48
C ARG A 10 10.99 -3.21 -10.15
N PHE A 11 10.18 -2.89 -9.14
CA PHE A 11 9.99 -1.51 -8.68
C PHE A 11 11.27 -0.94 -8.06
N GLU A 12 11.98 -1.73 -7.25
CA GLU A 12 13.27 -1.33 -6.67
C GLU A 12 14.30 -0.95 -7.75
N LYS A 13 14.37 -1.72 -8.85
CA LYS A 13 15.25 -1.39 -10.00
C LYS A 13 14.89 -0.08 -10.71
N LEU A 14 13.66 0.37 -10.57
CA LEU A 14 13.19 1.66 -11.11
C LEU A 14 13.33 2.79 -10.08
N ASN A 15 13.98 2.55 -8.93
CA ASN A 15 14.02 3.45 -7.78
C ASN A 15 12.61 3.85 -7.29
N ALA A 16 11.65 2.94 -7.38
CA ALA A 16 10.27 3.14 -6.97
C ALA A 16 9.93 2.32 -5.72
N GLN A 17 9.24 2.94 -4.76
CA GLN A 17 8.75 2.29 -3.55
C GLN A 17 7.27 1.97 -3.68
N VAL A 18 6.88 0.74 -3.30
CA VAL A 18 5.46 0.36 -3.20
C VAL A 18 4.96 0.64 -1.79
N LEU A 19 3.84 1.36 -1.67
CA LEU A 19 3.13 1.62 -0.41
C LEU A 19 1.66 1.21 -0.57
N GLY A 20 1.12 0.46 0.37
CA GLY A 20 -0.32 0.20 0.46
C GLY A 20 -0.98 1.22 1.39
N ILE A 21 -2.03 1.90 0.94
CA ILE A 21 -2.68 2.97 1.73
C ILE A 21 -4.14 2.62 1.91
N SER A 22 -4.61 2.53 3.16
CA SER A 22 -6.04 2.45 3.45
C SER A 22 -6.38 3.16 4.75
N GLY A 23 -7.64 3.54 4.92
CA GLY A 23 -8.15 4.11 6.17
C GLY A 23 -8.51 3.05 7.22
N ASP A 24 -8.01 1.81 7.06
CA ASP A 24 -8.14 0.77 8.07
C ASP A 24 -7.06 0.95 9.14
N ASP A 25 -7.35 0.50 10.36
CA ASP A 25 -6.43 0.60 11.48
C ASP A 25 -5.20 -0.33 11.36
N LEU A 26 -4.18 -0.06 12.18
CA LEU A 26 -2.97 -0.88 12.23
C LEU A 26 -3.23 -2.37 12.53
N ALA A 27 -4.25 -2.69 13.32
CA ALA A 27 -4.59 -4.07 13.65
C ALA A 27 -5.12 -4.83 12.42
N THR A 28 -5.92 -4.15 11.60
CA THR A 28 -6.41 -4.68 10.32
C THR A 28 -5.26 -4.82 9.32
N HIS A 29 -4.34 -3.86 9.27
CA HIS A 29 -3.12 -3.95 8.45
C HIS A 29 -2.25 -5.14 8.84
N GLN A 30 -2.05 -5.38 10.13
CA GLN A 30 -1.26 -6.51 10.61
C GLN A 30 -1.88 -7.84 10.18
N LYS A 31 -3.19 -8.02 10.42
CA LYS A 31 -3.92 -9.23 10.00
C LYS A 31 -3.91 -9.42 8.49
N PHE A 32 -4.06 -8.34 7.73
CA PHE A 32 -4.01 -8.38 6.27
C PHE A 32 -2.61 -8.76 5.77
N SER A 33 -1.57 -8.17 6.37
CA SER A 33 -0.18 -8.48 6.07
C SER A 33 0.14 -9.95 6.33
N ASP A 34 -0.22 -10.46 7.50
CA ASP A 34 0.04 -11.85 7.88
C ASP A 34 -0.73 -12.83 6.99
N LYS A 35 -1.99 -12.52 6.68
CA LYS A 35 -2.85 -13.38 5.86
C LYS A 35 -2.37 -13.49 4.42
N TYR A 36 -1.83 -12.42 3.85
CA TYR A 36 -1.44 -12.37 2.44
C TYR A 36 0.07 -12.36 2.20
N GLY A 37 0.87 -12.41 3.26
CA GLY A 37 2.32 -12.36 3.20
C GLY A 37 2.84 -11.01 2.70
N ILE A 38 2.23 -9.90 3.15
CA ILE A 38 2.59 -8.58 2.66
C ILE A 38 3.98 -8.17 3.17
N ARG A 39 4.85 -7.77 2.24
CA ARG A 39 6.25 -7.41 2.54
C ARG A 39 6.61 -5.94 2.25
N TYR A 40 5.66 -5.15 1.78
CA TYR A 40 5.83 -3.72 1.57
C TYR A 40 5.06 -2.94 2.64
N PRO A 41 5.45 -1.69 2.96
CA PRO A 41 4.80 -0.92 4.00
C PRO A 41 3.32 -0.66 3.72
N LEU A 42 2.51 -0.75 4.78
CA LEU A 42 1.10 -0.37 4.79
C LEU A 42 0.94 0.90 5.65
N VAL A 43 0.22 1.88 5.13
CA VAL A 43 -0.02 3.18 5.74
C VAL A 43 -1.50 3.27 6.12
N ASP A 44 -1.75 3.58 7.39
CA ASP A 44 -3.05 3.97 7.90
C ASP A 44 -3.32 5.44 7.51
N ASP A 45 -4.39 5.64 6.73
CA ASP A 45 -4.93 6.93 6.31
C ASP A 45 -6.29 7.19 6.99
N ALA A 46 -6.35 7.03 8.31
CA ALA A 46 -7.55 7.25 9.12
C ALA A 46 -8.19 8.63 8.90
N SER A 47 -7.38 9.66 8.67
CA SER A 47 -7.87 11.03 8.41
C SER A 47 -8.39 11.22 6.97
N GLY A 48 -8.13 10.25 6.08
CA GLY A 48 -8.42 10.35 4.65
C GLY A 48 -7.66 11.45 3.93
N GLU A 49 -6.63 12.02 4.58
CA GLU A 49 -5.86 13.13 4.03
C GLU A 49 -5.09 12.71 2.78
N ILE A 50 -4.47 11.52 2.81
CA ILE A 50 -3.73 11.01 1.66
C ILE A 50 -4.71 10.75 0.51
N ARG A 51 -5.81 10.03 0.76
CA ARG A 51 -6.85 9.79 -0.26
C ARG A 51 -7.44 11.09 -0.83
N ARG A 52 -7.58 12.14 -0.02
CA ARG A 52 -8.07 13.45 -0.48
C ARG A 52 -7.05 14.16 -1.37
N LEU A 53 -5.76 14.13 -1.01
CA LEU A 53 -4.69 14.80 -1.76
C LEU A 53 -4.46 14.18 -3.14
N TYR A 54 -4.58 12.85 -3.24
CA TYR A 54 -4.32 12.11 -4.48
C TYR A 54 -5.58 11.78 -5.29
N GLY A 55 -6.74 12.30 -4.87
CA GLY A 55 -8.04 12.18 -5.54
C GLY A 55 -8.86 10.98 -5.06
N GLY A 56 -10.18 11.18 -4.90
CA GLY A 56 -11.15 10.23 -4.34
C GLY A 56 -11.45 8.97 -5.17
N GLY A 57 -10.52 8.56 -6.04
CA GLY A 57 -10.53 7.29 -6.76
C GLY A 57 -9.51 6.30 -6.18
N ARG A 58 -9.31 5.17 -6.86
CA ARG A 58 -8.21 4.25 -6.57
C ARG A 58 -6.89 4.94 -6.92
N VAL A 59 -6.25 5.59 -5.95
CA VAL A 59 -4.80 5.82 -6.01
C VAL A 59 -4.17 4.43 -6.16
N THR A 60 -3.85 4.07 -7.39
CA THR A 60 -3.37 2.72 -7.70
C THR A 60 -1.86 2.67 -7.58
N TYR A 61 -1.16 3.81 -7.76
CA TYR A 61 0.28 3.96 -7.58
C TYR A 61 0.64 5.42 -7.27
N ILE A 62 1.51 5.62 -6.29
CA ILE A 62 2.43 6.76 -6.24
C ILE A 62 3.79 6.14 -6.55
N VAL A 63 4.34 6.45 -7.72
CA VAL A 63 5.72 6.10 -8.11
C VAL A 63 6.67 7.20 -7.65
#